data_AF-A0A7X4DPN6-F1
#
_entry.id   AF-A0A7X4DPN6-F1
#
_cell.length_a   1.000
_cell.length_b   1.000
_cell.length_c   1.000
_cell.angle_alpha   90.00
_cell.angle_beta   90.00
_cell.angle_gamma   90.00
#
_symmetry.space_group_name_H-M   'P 1'
#
loop_
_entity.id
_entity.type
_entity.pdbx_description
1 polymer ?
#
loop_
_entity_poly.entity_id
_entity_poly.type
_entity_poly.pdbx_seq_one_letter_code
_entity_poly.pdbx_strand_id
1 'polypeptide(L)'
;MRNPKGTAASTAHGCIAVDKLGCQILFLDVETGEIETVLDGFPKTVHELLVRPETSRAYVPIFGDGIHGNNPNPGHQIVVIDVHARSHIADIDVSPLAAPHTMRFGPDGLICVTCEDSGVVAIIDPDKNALIDTIDAGSCKCHRLEISPDGTRIYTENEEDCSVSVLDLKARKLRDQIKTPHALGGLAVSADGKTVIAVDDEATALFLIDAELGEVSETLPLEGLEEPAQIARYSPDFNVLALTSMAGDRALLIDADFQCQTAIPVGRQPMDMAFRGNELFIACQGDGTIHVLDLENRQTSRKLMAGVGCESVGFF
;
A
#
# COMPACT_ATOMS: atom_id res chain seq x y z
N MET A 1 -44.05 -29.11 -14.03
CA MET A 1 -43.32 -28.84 -12.78
C MET A 1 -42.19 -27.88 -13.13
N ARG A 2 -42.24 -26.64 -12.63
CA ARG A 2 -41.24 -25.60 -12.88
C ARG A 2 -40.07 -25.83 -11.93
N ASN A 3 -38.86 -26.03 -12.47
CA ASN A 3 -37.63 -25.94 -11.68
C ASN A 3 -37.49 -24.51 -11.14
N PRO A 4 -37.31 -24.30 -9.83
CA PRO A 4 -37.02 -22.99 -9.31
C PRO A 4 -35.58 -22.60 -9.63
N LYS A 5 -35.44 -21.30 -9.84
CA LYS A 5 -34.28 -20.54 -10.26
C LYS A 5 -33.03 -20.87 -9.43
N GLY A 6 -31.89 -20.94 -10.12
CA GLY A 6 -30.59 -20.89 -9.48
C GLY A 6 -30.45 -19.61 -8.66
N THR A 7 -30.08 -19.78 -7.40
CA THR A 7 -29.45 -18.75 -6.61
C THR A 7 -28.01 -18.64 -7.11
N ALA A 8 -27.77 -17.71 -8.05
CA ALA A 8 -26.42 -17.21 -8.25
C ALA A 8 -25.97 -16.56 -6.94
N ALA A 9 -24.76 -16.92 -6.50
CA ALA A 9 -24.17 -16.48 -5.25
C ALA A 9 -24.12 -14.94 -5.18
N SER A 10 -24.48 -14.40 -4.03
CA SER A 10 -24.25 -13.00 -3.67
C SER A 10 -22.74 -12.77 -3.53
N THR A 11 -22.10 -12.21 -4.55
CA THR A 11 -20.68 -11.81 -4.54
C THR A 11 -20.54 -10.28 -4.47
N ALA A 12 -21.37 -9.60 -3.68
CA ALA A 12 -21.13 -8.20 -3.39
C ALA A 12 -19.94 -8.12 -2.41
N HIS A 13 -18.73 -7.94 -2.97
CA HIS A 13 -17.54 -7.62 -2.20
C HIS A 13 -17.39 -6.11 -2.21
N GLY A 14 -17.63 -5.48 -1.07
CA GLY A 14 -17.67 -4.02 -0.95
C GLY A 14 -16.31 -3.40 -1.21
N CYS A 15 -16.30 -2.16 -1.67
CA CYS A 15 -15.09 -1.37 -1.85
C CYS A 15 -14.97 -0.34 -0.72
N ILE A 16 -13.80 -0.24 -0.12
CA ILE A 16 -13.44 0.81 0.84
C ILE A 16 -12.31 1.64 0.24
N ALA A 17 -12.38 2.96 0.37
CA ALA A 17 -11.34 3.86 -0.12
C ALA A 17 -11.06 4.99 0.88
N VAL A 18 -9.85 5.53 0.82
CA VAL A 18 -9.43 6.68 1.63
C VAL A 18 -9.37 7.91 0.74
N ASP A 19 -10.27 8.87 0.98
CA ASP A 19 -10.22 10.21 0.42
C ASP A 19 -9.38 11.09 1.35
N LYS A 20 -8.06 11.09 1.13
CA LYS A 20 -7.08 11.81 1.94
C LYS A 20 -7.38 13.30 1.98
N LEU A 21 -7.63 13.90 0.81
CA LEU A 21 -7.87 15.35 0.70
C LEU A 21 -9.23 15.75 1.28
N GLY A 22 -10.22 14.87 1.20
CA GLY A 22 -11.51 15.04 1.87
C GLY A 22 -11.49 14.76 3.37
N CYS A 23 -10.42 14.14 3.89
CA CYS A 23 -10.33 13.59 5.25
C CYS A 23 -11.49 12.61 5.54
N GLN A 24 -11.76 11.71 4.59
CA GLN A 24 -12.90 10.80 4.61
C GLN A 24 -12.51 9.36 4.28
N ILE A 25 -13.27 8.42 4.83
CA ILE A 25 -13.26 7.02 4.39
C ILE A 25 -14.58 6.77 3.65
N LEU A 26 -14.47 6.24 2.44
CA LEU A 26 -15.59 6.02 1.53
C LEU A 26 -15.88 4.52 1.44
N PHE A 27 -17.16 4.16 1.45
CA PHE A 27 -17.62 2.85 1.04
C PHE A 27 -18.36 2.99 -0.28
N LEU A 28 -17.92 2.24 -1.29
CA LEU A 28 -18.42 2.35 -2.65
C LEU A 28 -18.97 1.00 -3.13
N ASP A 29 -20.01 1.07 -3.95
CA ASP A 29 -20.34 -0.05 -4.83
C ASP A 29 -19.22 -0.21 -5.86
N VAL A 30 -18.65 -1.40 -5.90
CA VAL A 30 -17.41 -1.68 -6.62
C VAL A 30 -17.57 -1.70 -8.15
N GLU A 31 -18.79 -1.91 -8.64
CA GLU A 31 -19.10 -1.98 -10.07
C GLU A 31 -19.49 -0.61 -10.63
N THR A 32 -20.27 0.16 -9.88
CA THR A 32 -20.82 1.46 -10.30
C THR A 32 -20.01 2.64 -9.81
N GLY A 33 -19.27 2.49 -8.70
CA GLY A 33 -18.59 3.58 -8.00
C GLY A 33 -19.55 4.47 -7.20
N GLU A 34 -20.81 4.08 -7.01
CA GLU A 34 -21.73 4.83 -6.15
C GLU A 34 -21.19 4.85 -4.71
N ILE A 35 -21.05 6.03 -4.13
CA ILE A 35 -20.66 6.18 -2.72
C ILE A 35 -21.88 5.88 -1.87
N GLU A 36 -21.85 4.74 -1.18
CA GLU A 36 -22.95 4.23 -0.38
C GLU A 36 -22.86 4.71 1.08
N THR A 37 -21.65 4.95 1.59
CA THR A 37 -21.42 5.44 2.96
C THR A 37 -20.15 6.27 3.02
N VAL A 38 -20.19 7.36 3.79
CA VAL A 38 -19.03 8.21 4.09
C VAL A 38 -18.84 8.19 5.60
N LEU A 39 -17.62 7.89 6.03
CA LEU A 39 -17.16 8.16 7.39
C LEU A 39 -16.29 9.41 7.34
N ASP A 40 -16.62 10.38 8.19
CA ASP A 40 -15.97 11.68 8.27
C ASP A 40 -15.69 12.07 9.73
N GLY A 41 -15.24 13.32 9.95
CA GLY A 41 -14.96 13.84 11.28
C GLY A 41 -13.61 13.42 11.86
N PHE A 42 -12.73 12.83 11.05
CA PHE A 42 -11.36 12.52 11.45
C PHE A 42 -10.56 13.82 11.72
N PRO A 43 -9.72 13.86 12.77
CA PRO A 43 -9.06 15.09 13.20
C PRO A 43 -7.96 15.58 12.26
N LYS A 44 -7.42 14.71 11.40
CA LYS A 44 -6.35 14.95 10.43
C LYS A 44 -6.55 14.05 9.20
N THR A 45 -5.63 14.09 8.23
CA THR A 45 -5.76 13.28 7.02
C THR A 45 -5.60 11.79 7.33
N VAL A 46 -6.62 11.03 6.93
CA VAL A 46 -6.55 9.58 6.70
C VAL A 46 -5.64 9.34 5.49
N HIS A 47 -4.80 8.31 5.51
CA HIS A 47 -3.71 8.15 4.51
C HIS A 47 -3.86 6.85 3.69
N GLU A 48 -3.40 5.73 4.23
CA GLU A 48 -3.50 4.40 3.60
C GLU A 48 -4.61 3.55 4.25
N LEU A 49 -4.76 2.30 3.83
CA LEU A 49 -5.63 1.35 4.51
C LEU A 49 -5.07 -0.07 4.45
N LEU A 50 -5.37 -0.86 5.47
CA LEU A 50 -5.14 -2.30 5.50
C LEU A 50 -6.47 -2.99 5.82
N VAL A 51 -6.96 -3.86 4.94
CA VAL A 51 -8.22 -4.62 5.15
C VAL A 51 -7.93 -6.06 5.59
N ARG A 52 -8.72 -6.57 6.53
CA ARG A 52 -8.79 -7.97 6.95
C ARG A 52 -10.25 -8.43 6.92
N PRO A 53 -10.77 -8.80 5.73
CA PRO A 53 -12.19 -9.13 5.54
C PRO A 53 -12.68 -10.26 6.45
N GLU A 54 -11.82 -11.24 6.77
CA GLU A 54 -12.16 -12.40 7.61
C GLU A 54 -12.54 -12.01 9.04
N THR A 55 -12.09 -10.83 9.48
CA THR A 55 -12.42 -10.26 10.80
C THR A 55 -13.32 -9.03 10.70
N SER A 56 -13.79 -8.70 9.49
CA SER A 56 -14.59 -7.52 9.18
C SER A 56 -13.90 -6.21 9.60
N ARG A 57 -12.57 -6.13 9.52
CA ARG A 57 -11.82 -4.95 9.97
C ARG A 57 -11.02 -4.32 8.87
N ALA A 58 -10.95 -3.00 8.88
CA ALA A 58 -9.92 -2.23 8.20
C ALA A 58 -9.21 -1.31 9.21
N TYR A 59 -7.94 -1.04 8.94
CA TYR A 59 -7.08 -0.19 9.75
C TYR A 59 -6.63 0.96 8.86
N VAL A 60 -6.85 2.20 9.30
CA VAL A 60 -6.51 3.40 8.54
C VAL A 60 -5.61 4.27 9.42
N PRO A 61 -4.34 4.50 9.04
CA PRO A 61 -3.43 5.30 9.82
C PRO A 61 -3.77 6.79 9.66
N ILE A 62 -3.65 7.53 10.75
CA ILE A 62 -3.72 8.98 10.77
C ILE A 62 -2.29 9.50 10.77
N PHE A 63 -1.76 9.73 9.58
CA PHE A 63 -0.36 10.08 9.36
C PHE A 63 0.02 11.43 9.98
N GLY A 64 -0.83 12.44 9.85
CA GLY A 64 -0.51 13.81 10.22
C GLY A 64 -1.20 14.80 9.29
N ASP A 65 -0.64 16.01 9.15
CA ASP A 65 -1.11 17.03 8.22
C ASP A 65 -0.08 17.42 7.15
N GLY A 66 1.10 16.78 7.17
CA GLY A 66 2.11 16.95 6.13
C GLY A 66 2.22 15.78 5.18
N ILE A 67 3.39 15.69 4.56
CA ILE A 67 3.81 14.65 3.61
C ILE A 67 5.05 13.96 4.15
N HIS A 68 5.50 12.88 3.50
CA HIS A 68 6.78 12.25 3.81
C HIS A 68 7.92 13.28 3.84
N GLY A 69 8.90 13.09 4.73
CA GLY A 69 10.03 14.02 4.97
C GLY A 69 9.64 15.35 5.66
N ASN A 70 8.38 15.78 5.55
CA ASN A 70 7.90 17.07 6.04
C ASN A 70 6.50 16.97 6.64
N ASN A 71 6.42 16.42 7.86
CA ASN A 71 5.20 16.28 8.64
C ASN A 71 5.27 17.15 9.91
N PRO A 72 4.81 18.42 9.88
CA PRO A 72 5.00 19.34 11.00
C PRO A 72 4.15 18.97 12.22
N ASN A 73 3.01 18.30 12.03
CA ASN A 73 2.18 17.80 13.11
C ASN A 73 1.86 16.31 12.87
N PRO A 74 2.82 15.39 13.13
CA PRO A 74 2.58 13.98 12.89
C PRO A 74 1.46 13.44 13.78
N GLY A 75 0.70 12.49 13.25
CA GLY A 75 -0.30 11.74 13.98
C GLY A 75 0.31 10.53 14.67
N HIS A 76 -0.51 9.83 15.46
CA HIS A 76 -0.10 8.65 16.23
C HIS A 76 -1.29 7.69 16.44
N GLN A 77 -2.31 7.82 15.61
CA GLN A 77 -3.56 7.05 15.72
C GLN A 77 -3.71 6.18 14.49
N ILE A 78 -4.27 4.98 14.69
CA ILE A 78 -4.77 4.13 13.63
C ILE A 78 -6.24 3.88 13.95
N VAL A 79 -7.13 4.33 13.07
CA VAL A 79 -8.57 4.13 13.25
C VAL A 79 -8.95 2.73 12.75
N VAL A 80 -9.78 2.04 13.53
CA VAL A 80 -10.27 0.71 13.21
C VAL A 80 -11.72 0.82 12.75
N ILE A 81 -11.97 0.33 11.54
CA ILE A 81 -13.27 0.38 10.88
C ILE A 81 -13.84 -1.02 10.78
N ASP A 82 -15.11 -1.20 11.15
CA ASP A 82 -15.87 -2.37 10.76
C ASP A 82 -16.37 -2.18 9.32
N VAL A 83 -15.89 -3.00 8.40
CA VAL A 83 -16.17 -2.84 6.97
C VAL A 83 -17.57 -3.31 6.56
N HIS A 84 -18.18 -4.24 7.29
CA HIS A 84 -19.54 -4.69 6.99
C HIS A 84 -20.59 -3.80 7.66
N ALA A 85 -20.33 -3.35 8.89
CA ALA A 85 -21.15 -2.37 9.58
C ALA A 85 -20.92 -0.94 9.05
N ARG A 86 -19.82 -0.72 8.31
CA ARG A 86 -19.40 0.57 7.73
C ARG A 86 -19.32 1.65 8.79
N SER A 87 -18.58 1.38 9.86
CA SER A 87 -18.52 2.26 11.02
C SER A 87 -17.16 2.23 11.69
N HIS A 88 -16.77 3.36 12.29
CA HIS A 88 -15.63 3.44 13.19
C HIS A 88 -15.94 2.70 14.50
N ILE A 89 -15.06 1.78 14.91
CA ILE A 89 -15.29 0.90 16.07
C ILE A 89 -14.24 1.02 17.17
N ALA A 90 -13.03 1.48 16.87
CA ALA A 90 -11.96 1.68 17.84
C ALA A 90 -10.83 2.54 17.27
N ASP A 91 -9.95 2.99 18.14
CA ASP A 91 -8.68 3.62 17.79
C ASP A 91 -7.52 2.85 18.44
N ILE A 92 -6.39 2.79 17.76
CA ILE A 92 -5.13 2.27 18.27
C ILE A 92 -4.17 3.44 18.37
N ASP A 93 -3.71 3.74 19.59
CA ASP A 93 -2.71 4.76 19.86
C ASP A 93 -1.31 4.13 19.84
N VAL A 94 -0.44 4.60 18.95
CA VAL A 94 0.96 4.16 18.84
C VAL A 94 1.93 5.07 19.60
N SER A 95 1.45 6.07 20.35
CA SER A 95 2.30 6.99 21.08
C SER A 95 3.30 6.27 22.03
N PRO A 96 4.53 6.80 22.19
CA PRO A 96 5.04 8.07 21.67
C PRO A 96 5.52 8.00 20.21
N LEU A 97 5.26 6.90 19.48
CA LEU A 97 5.58 6.80 18.07
C LEU A 97 4.69 7.74 17.25
N ALA A 98 5.18 8.14 16.09
CA ALA A 98 4.58 9.17 15.27
C ALA A 98 4.65 8.84 13.77
N ALA A 99 3.72 9.42 13.02
CA ALA A 99 3.57 9.26 11.58
C ALA A 99 3.39 7.79 11.15
N PRO A 100 2.35 7.09 11.66
CA PRO A 100 2.04 5.74 11.18
C PRO A 100 1.70 5.80 9.68
N HIS A 101 2.30 4.92 8.89
CA HIS A 101 2.11 4.88 7.44
C HIS A 101 1.72 3.47 6.98
N THR A 102 2.64 2.70 6.40
CA THR A 102 2.29 1.44 5.75
C THR A 102 2.12 0.31 6.76
N MET A 103 1.04 -0.46 6.56
CA MET A 103 0.70 -1.61 7.39
C MET A 103 0.68 -2.91 6.58
N ARG A 104 1.20 -3.99 7.16
CA ARG A 104 1.07 -5.38 6.66
C ARG A 104 0.79 -6.35 7.80
N PHE A 105 0.08 -7.44 7.51
CA PHE A 105 -0.06 -8.54 8.46
C PHE A 105 1.17 -9.46 8.42
N GLY A 106 1.76 -9.72 9.58
CA GLY A 106 2.72 -10.80 9.76
C GLY A 106 2.06 -12.18 9.70
N PRO A 107 2.85 -13.26 9.55
CA PRO A 107 2.34 -14.63 9.51
C PRO A 107 1.70 -15.09 10.83
N ASP A 108 1.98 -14.38 11.93
CA ASP A 108 1.37 -14.57 13.25
C ASP A 108 0.04 -13.81 13.42
N GLY A 109 -0.39 -13.06 12.41
CA GLY A 109 -1.63 -12.28 12.42
C GLY A 109 -1.52 -10.93 13.13
N LEU A 110 -0.31 -10.55 13.58
CA LEU A 110 -0.03 -9.20 14.08
C LEU A 110 0.10 -8.21 12.93
N ILE A 111 -0.12 -6.92 13.22
CA ILE A 111 0.08 -5.85 12.24
C ILE A 111 1.48 -5.28 12.45
N CYS A 112 2.28 -5.24 11.41
CA CYS A 112 3.51 -4.44 11.34
C CYS A 112 3.15 -3.09 10.70
N VAL A 113 3.52 -1.97 11.34
CA VAL A 113 3.27 -0.62 10.85
C VAL A 113 4.55 0.21 10.88
N THR A 114 4.89 0.92 9.81
CA THR A 114 5.97 1.91 9.87
C THR A 114 5.50 3.15 10.62
N CYS A 115 6.36 3.69 11.49
CA CYS A 115 6.18 4.98 12.14
C CYS A 115 7.34 5.88 11.72
N GLU A 116 7.14 6.66 10.65
CA GLU A 116 8.23 7.25 9.88
C GLU A 116 9.11 8.19 10.70
N ASP A 117 8.49 9.13 11.39
CA ASP A 117 9.19 10.13 12.22
C ASP A 117 9.82 9.52 13.48
N SER A 118 9.49 8.26 13.78
CA SER A 118 10.10 7.49 14.86
C SER A 118 11.19 6.54 14.39
N GLY A 119 11.30 6.26 13.09
CA GLY A 119 12.33 5.36 12.56
C GLY A 119 12.16 3.90 12.97
N VAL A 120 10.91 3.45 13.20
CA VAL A 120 10.63 2.09 13.69
C VAL A 120 9.48 1.43 12.94
N VAL A 121 9.45 0.11 12.99
CA VAL A 121 8.26 -0.70 12.71
C VAL A 121 7.58 -1.06 14.03
N ALA A 122 6.40 -0.50 14.28
CA ALA A 122 5.55 -0.89 15.40
C ALA A 122 4.85 -2.23 15.13
N ILE A 123 4.70 -3.03 16.19
CA ILE A 123 4.01 -4.31 16.18
C ILE A 123 2.74 -4.18 16.99
N ILE A 124 1.60 -4.38 16.34
CA ILE A 124 0.27 -4.19 16.92
C ILE A 124 -0.44 -5.53 17.01
N ASP A 125 -1.04 -5.77 18.18
CA ASP A 125 -1.99 -6.86 18.40
C ASP A 125 -3.40 -6.37 18.03
N PRO A 126 -3.97 -6.82 16.90
CA PRO A 126 -5.28 -6.36 16.46
C PRO A 126 -6.40 -6.85 17.38
N ASP A 127 -6.26 -7.97 18.09
CA ASP A 127 -7.31 -8.45 18.99
C ASP A 127 -7.41 -7.58 20.25
N LYS A 128 -6.28 -7.02 20.67
CA LYS A 128 -6.20 -6.09 21.81
C LYS A 128 -6.28 -4.61 21.42
N ASN A 129 -6.22 -4.28 20.13
CA ASN A 129 -6.09 -2.91 19.63
C ASN A 129 -4.93 -2.17 20.31
N ALA A 130 -3.75 -2.81 20.41
CA ALA A 130 -2.65 -2.30 21.20
C ALA A 130 -1.29 -2.46 20.52
N LEU A 131 -0.44 -1.43 20.65
CA LEU A 131 1.00 -1.53 20.41
C LEU A 131 1.61 -2.50 21.44
N ILE A 132 2.29 -3.54 20.97
CA ILE A 132 2.89 -4.56 21.84
C ILE A 132 4.40 -4.66 21.73
N ASP A 133 5.01 -4.11 20.66
CA ASP A 133 6.45 -4.08 20.48
C ASP A 133 6.86 -3.11 19.37
N THR A 134 8.16 -2.90 19.21
CA THR A 134 8.75 -2.10 18.13
C THR A 134 10.03 -2.73 17.63
N ILE A 135 10.30 -2.60 16.33
CA ILE A 135 11.56 -2.99 15.71
C ILE A 135 12.24 -1.72 15.20
N ASP A 136 13.44 -1.44 15.69
CA ASP A 136 14.28 -0.35 15.17
C ASP A 136 14.62 -0.62 13.70
N ALA A 137 14.32 0.34 12.82
CA ALA A 137 14.62 0.22 11.40
C ALA A 137 16.07 0.63 11.08
N GLY A 138 16.82 1.21 12.01
CA GLY A 138 18.17 1.74 11.78
C GLY A 138 18.21 3.00 10.91
N SER A 139 17.07 3.65 10.73
CA SER A 139 16.88 4.89 9.97
C SER A 139 16.00 5.83 10.78
N CYS A 140 16.11 7.14 10.56
CA CYS A 140 15.21 8.12 11.15
C CYS A 140 13.94 8.39 10.31
N LYS A 141 13.81 7.77 9.13
CA LYS A 141 12.76 8.03 8.12
C LYS A 141 12.37 6.75 7.34
N CYS A 142 12.13 5.64 8.03
CA CYS A 142 11.61 4.44 7.36
C CYS A 142 10.19 4.71 6.83
N HIS A 143 9.91 4.45 5.55
CA HIS A 143 8.64 4.80 4.91
C HIS A 143 7.72 3.61 4.70
N ARG A 144 7.74 2.94 3.54
CA ARG A 144 6.92 1.74 3.30
C ARG A 144 7.61 0.48 3.81
N LEU A 145 6.81 -0.57 4.00
CA LEU A 145 7.28 -1.89 4.38
C LEU A 145 6.63 -2.99 3.55
N GLU A 146 7.39 -4.05 3.33
CA GLU A 146 6.91 -5.33 2.82
C GLU A 146 7.45 -6.50 3.65
N ILE A 147 6.66 -7.56 3.75
CA ILE A 147 7.04 -8.80 4.45
C ILE A 147 7.45 -9.83 3.41
N SER A 148 8.57 -10.53 3.64
CA SER A 148 9.01 -11.60 2.75
C SER A 148 7.96 -12.71 2.64
N PRO A 149 7.83 -13.41 1.49
CA PRO A 149 6.84 -14.47 1.34
C PRO A 149 6.95 -15.62 2.34
N ASP A 150 8.16 -15.89 2.84
CA ASP A 150 8.42 -16.88 3.90
C ASP A 150 8.02 -16.40 5.31
N GLY A 151 7.61 -15.13 5.45
CA GLY A 151 7.20 -14.50 6.70
C GLY A 151 8.33 -14.28 7.70
N THR A 152 9.59 -14.30 7.27
CA THR A 152 10.74 -14.22 8.20
C THR A 152 11.38 -12.84 8.26
N ARG A 153 11.22 -12.02 7.23
CA ARG A 153 11.84 -10.69 7.13
C ARG A 153 10.81 -9.60 6.86
N ILE A 154 11.10 -8.40 7.37
CA ILE A 154 10.50 -7.16 6.88
C ILE A 154 11.58 -6.42 6.10
N TYR A 155 11.22 -5.87 4.94
CA TYR A 155 12.02 -4.88 4.22
C TYR A 155 11.34 -3.52 4.37
N THR A 156 12.09 -2.50 4.75
CA THR A 156 11.58 -1.11 4.82
C THR A 156 12.47 -0.19 4.03
N GLU A 157 11.90 0.67 3.20
CA GLU A 157 12.67 1.68 2.48
C GLU A 157 12.93 2.85 3.42
N ASN A 158 14.14 3.38 3.32
CA ASN A 158 14.54 4.59 4.00
C ASN A 158 14.79 5.62 2.90
N GLU A 159 13.70 6.26 2.44
CA GLU A 159 13.61 7.09 1.23
C GLU A 159 14.80 8.05 1.10
N GLU A 160 15.04 8.88 2.12
CA GLU A 160 16.11 9.89 2.12
C GLU A 160 17.52 9.34 2.47
N ASP A 161 17.61 8.12 3.02
CA ASP A 161 18.89 7.52 3.47
C ASP A 161 19.57 6.64 2.39
N CYS A 162 18.94 6.54 1.21
CA CYS A 162 19.36 5.69 0.09
C CYS A 162 19.64 4.24 0.55
N SER A 163 18.69 3.65 1.27
CA SER A 163 18.85 2.30 1.79
C SER A 163 17.55 1.56 2.03
N VAL A 164 17.64 0.23 2.05
CA VAL A 164 16.57 -0.67 2.50
C VAL A 164 17.03 -1.36 3.78
N SER A 165 16.27 -1.21 4.86
CA SER A 165 16.51 -1.96 6.08
C SER A 165 15.90 -3.36 5.99
N VAL A 166 16.66 -4.35 6.44
CA VAL A 166 16.24 -5.75 6.53
C VAL A 166 16.06 -6.09 8.01
N LEU A 167 14.83 -6.40 8.41
CA LEU A 167 14.48 -6.72 9.79
C LEU A 167 14.17 -8.21 9.93
N ASP A 168 14.65 -8.83 11.00
CA ASP A 168 14.23 -10.17 11.40
C ASP A 168 12.90 -10.07 12.14
N LEU A 169 11.83 -10.57 11.53
CA LEU A 169 10.47 -10.43 12.08
C LEU A 169 10.30 -11.22 13.39
N LYS A 170 10.91 -12.41 13.48
CA LYS A 170 10.78 -13.27 14.65
C LYS A 170 11.59 -12.77 15.82
N ALA A 171 12.83 -12.35 15.56
CA ALA A 171 13.73 -11.83 16.58
C ALA A 171 13.47 -10.34 16.89
N ARG A 172 12.64 -9.67 16.09
CA ARG A 172 12.25 -8.26 16.24
C ARG A 172 13.45 -7.34 16.33
N LYS A 173 14.35 -7.45 15.35
CA LYS A 173 15.60 -6.68 15.31
C LYS A 173 16.02 -6.32 13.89
N LEU A 174 16.72 -5.22 13.76
CA LEU A 174 17.50 -4.91 12.57
C LEU A 174 18.52 -6.03 12.30
N ARG A 175 18.52 -6.55 11.08
CA ARG A 175 19.48 -7.56 10.61
C ARG A 175 20.55 -6.91 9.74
N ASP A 176 20.14 -6.05 8.81
CA ASP A 176 21.04 -5.44 7.83
C ASP A 176 20.47 -4.15 7.25
N GLN A 177 21.30 -3.39 6.54
CA GLN A 177 20.90 -2.24 5.72
C GLN A 177 21.60 -2.30 4.37
N ILE A 178 20.80 -2.44 3.31
CA ILE A 178 21.28 -2.53 1.93
C ILE A 178 21.33 -1.12 1.35
N LYS A 179 22.50 -0.69 0.87
CA LYS A 179 22.64 0.62 0.23
C LYS A 179 22.14 0.59 -1.21
N THR A 180 21.46 1.65 -1.60
CA THR A 180 20.99 1.89 -2.97
C THR A 180 21.72 3.09 -3.58
N PRO A 181 21.82 3.18 -4.91
CA PRO A 181 22.49 4.32 -5.57
C PRO A 181 21.83 5.67 -5.27
N HIS A 182 20.51 5.71 -5.16
CA HIS A 182 19.70 6.91 -5.00
C HIS A 182 18.62 6.73 -3.92
N ALA A 183 17.90 7.81 -3.64
CA ALA A 183 16.69 7.82 -2.82
C ALA A 183 15.64 6.86 -3.37
N LEU A 184 14.77 6.36 -2.47
CA LEU A 184 13.82 5.30 -2.78
C LEU A 184 12.37 5.75 -2.65
N GLY A 185 11.55 5.44 -3.66
CA GLY A 185 10.15 5.83 -3.66
C GLY A 185 9.20 4.75 -3.14
N GLY A 186 9.55 3.46 -3.25
CA GLY A 186 8.66 2.32 -2.99
C GLY A 186 9.35 0.96 -3.02
N LEU A 187 8.68 -0.08 -2.51
CA LEU A 187 9.23 -1.43 -2.37
C LEU A 187 8.22 -2.53 -2.74
N ALA A 188 8.74 -3.62 -3.30
CA ALA A 188 8.06 -4.90 -3.44
C ALA A 188 9.04 -6.07 -3.23
N VAL A 189 8.52 -7.28 -3.02
CA VAL A 189 9.35 -8.50 -2.86
C VAL A 189 8.83 -9.58 -3.80
N SER A 190 9.73 -10.25 -4.53
CA SER A 190 9.38 -11.34 -5.46
C SER A 190 8.75 -12.53 -4.73
N ALA A 191 7.99 -13.37 -5.45
CA ALA A 191 7.29 -14.54 -4.89
C ALA A 191 8.20 -15.53 -4.16
N ASP A 192 9.44 -15.67 -4.64
CA ASP A 192 10.45 -16.56 -4.05
C ASP A 192 11.29 -15.88 -2.96
N GLY A 193 11.05 -14.60 -2.69
CA GLY A 193 11.75 -13.80 -1.69
C GLY A 193 13.20 -13.47 -2.03
N LYS A 194 13.67 -13.77 -3.25
CA LYS A 194 15.07 -13.59 -3.65
C LYS A 194 15.37 -12.21 -4.19
N THR A 195 14.37 -11.52 -4.72
CA THR A 195 14.53 -10.17 -5.25
C THR A 195 13.69 -9.21 -4.43
N VAL A 196 14.34 -8.18 -3.87
CA VAL A 196 13.66 -6.99 -3.36
C VAL A 196 13.70 -5.95 -4.46
N ILE A 197 12.55 -5.41 -4.82
CA ILE A 197 12.41 -4.40 -5.88
C ILE A 197 12.27 -3.07 -5.17
N ALA A 198 13.25 -2.19 -5.32
CA ALA A 198 13.17 -0.83 -4.81
C ALA A 198 13.00 0.15 -5.97
N VAL A 199 12.09 1.11 -5.82
CA VAL A 199 11.83 2.14 -6.82
C VAL A 199 12.84 3.26 -6.67
N ASP A 200 13.52 3.65 -7.75
CA ASP A 200 14.40 4.83 -7.76
C ASP A 200 13.51 6.08 -7.78
N ASP A 201 13.64 6.96 -6.77
CA ASP A 201 12.87 8.21 -6.71
C ASP A 201 13.51 9.34 -7.54
N GLU A 202 14.73 9.14 -8.02
CA GLU A 202 15.47 10.14 -8.80
C GLU A 202 15.46 9.85 -10.31
N ALA A 203 15.07 8.63 -10.72
CA ALA A 203 15.02 8.21 -12.11
C ALA A 203 13.84 7.26 -12.41
N THR A 204 13.50 7.14 -13.70
CA THR A 204 12.53 6.14 -14.17
C THR A 204 13.15 4.74 -14.20
N ALA A 205 13.44 4.19 -13.02
CA ALA A 205 14.11 2.89 -12.87
C ALA A 205 13.72 2.15 -11.59
N LEU A 206 14.03 0.85 -11.55
CA LEU A 206 13.99 0.01 -10.36
C LEU A 206 15.39 -0.49 -10.04
N PHE A 207 15.73 -0.55 -8.76
CA PHE A 207 16.84 -1.35 -8.26
C PHE A 207 16.32 -2.75 -7.94
N LEU A 208 16.85 -3.76 -8.62
CA LEU A 208 16.65 -5.15 -8.27
C LEU A 208 17.76 -5.55 -7.30
N ILE A 209 17.37 -5.83 -6.06
CA ILE A 209 18.26 -6.18 -4.96
C ILE A 209 18.23 -7.69 -4.76
N ASP A 210 19.41 -8.32 -4.77
CA ASP A 210 19.55 -9.72 -4.38
C ASP A 210 19.44 -9.83 -2.85
N ALA A 211 18.40 -10.49 -2.37
CA ALA A 211 18.06 -10.59 -0.95
C ALA A 211 19.00 -11.55 -0.16
N GLU A 212 19.75 -12.40 -0.85
CA GLU A 212 20.75 -13.28 -0.25
C GLU A 212 22.09 -12.57 -0.12
N LEU A 213 22.53 -11.88 -1.18
CA LEU A 213 23.78 -11.13 -1.22
C LEU A 213 23.70 -9.81 -0.44
N GLY A 214 22.51 -9.20 -0.38
CA GLY A 214 22.29 -7.92 0.29
C GLY A 214 22.81 -6.72 -0.51
N GLU A 215 22.72 -6.75 -1.83
CA GLU A 215 23.21 -5.69 -2.71
C GLU A 215 22.33 -5.52 -3.97
N VAL A 216 22.39 -4.34 -4.59
CA VAL A 216 21.74 -4.09 -5.88
C VAL A 216 22.46 -4.88 -6.96
N SER A 217 21.77 -5.85 -7.55
CA SER A 217 22.30 -6.69 -8.63
C SER A 217 22.07 -6.10 -10.01
N GLU A 218 20.99 -5.34 -10.18
CA GLU A 218 20.59 -4.78 -11.47
C GLU A 218 19.79 -3.49 -11.30
N THR A 219 19.88 -2.58 -12.29
CA THR A 219 19.00 -1.42 -12.42
C THR A 219 18.16 -1.61 -13.68
N LEU A 220 16.84 -1.70 -13.52
CA LEU A 220 15.87 -1.91 -14.60
C LEU A 220 15.21 -0.59 -15.00
N PRO A 221 15.42 -0.08 -16.23
CA PRO A 221 14.70 1.11 -16.71
C PRO A 221 13.20 0.86 -16.83
N LEU A 222 12.40 1.88 -16.50
CA LEU A 222 10.95 1.88 -16.62
C LEU A 222 10.52 2.54 -17.94
N GLU A 223 10.07 1.73 -18.89
CA GLU A 223 9.69 2.18 -20.22
C GLU A 223 8.29 2.79 -20.24
N GLY A 224 8.15 3.95 -20.89
CA GLY A 224 6.86 4.61 -21.07
C GLY A 224 6.35 5.37 -19.85
N LEU A 225 7.18 5.54 -18.82
CA LEU A 225 7.01 6.55 -17.76
C LEU A 225 7.92 7.74 -18.03
N GLU A 226 7.42 8.95 -17.75
CA GLU A 226 8.17 10.20 -17.89
C GLU A 226 8.74 10.70 -16.55
N GLU A 227 8.18 10.21 -15.44
CA GLU A 227 8.51 10.60 -14.07
C GLU A 227 8.80 9.35 -13.22
N PRO A 228 9.65 9.44 -12.19
CA PRO A 228 9.91 8.34 -11.25
C PRO A 228 8.61 7.75 -10.69
N ALA A 229 8.58 6.42 -10.56
CA ALA A 229 7.48 5.76 -9.88
C ALA A 229 7.61 5.99 -8.36
N GLN A 230 6.55 5.68 -7.62
CA GLN A 230 6.53 5.77 -6.17
C GLN A 230 6.01 4.48 -5.53
N ILE A 231 4.92 3.89 -6.03
CA ILE A 231 4.37 2.68 -5.42
C ILE A 231 4.62 1.51 -6.35
N ALA A 232 5.05 0.37 -5.79
CA ALA A 232 5.23 -0.89 -6.49
C ALA A 232 4.43 -1.98 -5.76
N ARG A 233 3.63 -2.77 -6.49
CA ARG A 233 2.81 -3.85 -5.90
C ARG A 233 2.70 -5.04 -6.84
N TYR A 234 3.01 -6.23 -6.34
CA TYR A 234 2.73 -7.47 -7.07
C TYR A 234 1.24 -7.80 -7.04
N SER A 235 0.76 -8.38 -8.15
CA SER A 235 -0.50 -9.11 -8.18
C SER A 235 -0.46 -10.28 -7.18
N PRO A 236 -1.60 -10.76 -6.65
CA PRO A 236 -1.62 -11.82 -5.65
C PRO A 236 -0.95 -13.14 -6.10
N ASP A 237 -0.91 -13.39 -7.41
CA ASP A 237 -0.25 -14.54 -8.02
C ASP A 237 1.21 -14.25 -8.43
N PHE A 238 1.71 -13.05 -8.14
CA PHE A 238 3.05 -12.55 -8.45
C PHE A 238 3.41 -12.53 -9.95
N ASN A 239 2.44 -12.64 -10.85
CA ASN A 239 2.70 -12.64 -12.29
C ASN A 239 2.89 -11.23 -12.87
N VAL A 240 2.36 -10.19 -12.20
CA VAL A 240 2.44 -8.80 -12.64
C VAL A 240 2.91 -7.91 -11.49
N LEU A 241 3.91 -7.08 -11.73
CA LEU A 241 4.28 -5.96 -10.88
C LEU A 241 3.64 -4.69 -11.44
N ALA A 242 2.83 -4.01 -10.64
CA ALA A 242 2.20 -2.75 -11.00
C ALA A 242 2.90 -1.58 -10.29
N LEU A 243 3.08 -0.48 -11.01
CA LEU A 243 3.67 0.74 -10.50
C LEU A 243 2.84 1.99 -10.80
N THR A 244 2.87 2.95 -9.90
CA THR A 244 2.25 4.28 -10.05
C THR A 244 3.23 5.37 -9.67
N SER A 245 3.04 6.58 -10.23
CA SER A 245 3.85 7.76 -9.99
C SER A 245 2.96 8.93 -9.59
N MET A 246 3.23 9.59 -8.46
CA MET A 246 2.45 10.77 -8.03
C MET A 246 2.55 11.95 -8.99
N ALA A 247 3.62 12.02 -9.78
CA ALA A 247 3.86 13.10 -10.73
C ALA A 247 3.23 12.83 -12.11
N GLY A 248 2.79 11.59 -12.36
CA GLY A 248 2.32 11.13 -13.67
C GLY A 248 0.80 11.02 -13.83
N ASP A 249 0.42 10.52 -15.00
CA ASP A 249 -0.94 10.14 -15.38
C ASP A 249 -1.00 8.72 -15.99
N ARG A 250 0.02 7.90 -15.68
CA ARG A 250 0.16 6.52 -16.16
C ARG A 250 0.47 5.58 -15.01
N ALA A 251 -0.04 4.36 -15.13
CA ALA A 251 0.43 3.20 -14.37
C ALA A 251 1.30 2.32 -15.27
N LEU A 252 2.23 1.58 -14.69
CA LEU A 252 3.08 0.63 -15.44
C LEU A 252 2.82 -0.79 -14.95
N LEU A 253 2.56 -1.71 -15.88
CA LEU A 253 2.50 -3.15 -15.60
C LEU A 253 3.75 -3.83 -16.15
N ILE A 254 4.44 -4.57 -15.30
CA ILE A 254 5.64 -5.33 -15.66
C ILE A 254 5.38 -6.82 -15.42
N ASP A 255 5.73 -7.69 -16.37
CA ASP A 255 5.70 -9.14 -16.15
C ASP A 255 6.72 -9.56 -15.10
N ALA A 256 6.45 -10.65 -14.36
CA ALA A 256 7.31 -11.11 -13.26
C ALA A 256 8.76 -11.42 -13.66
N ASP A 257 9.02 -11.69 -14.94
CA ASP A 257 10.36 -11.90 -15.50
C ASP A 257 11.06 -10.60 -15.94
N PHE A 258 10.39 -9.46 -15.74
CA PHE A 258 10.81 -8.11 -16.08
C PHE A 258 10.99 -7.84 -17.58
N GLN A 259 10.56 -8.75 -18.47
CA GLN A 259 10.80 -8.64 -19.91
C GLN A 259 9.74 -7.83 -20.66
N CYS A 260 8.54 -7.69 -20.11
CA CYS A 260 7.43 -7.01 -20.76
C CYS A 260 6.90 -5.89 -19.86
N GLN A 261 6.89 -4.67 -20.39
CA GLN A 261 6.37 -3.49 -19.71
C GLN A 261 5.20 -2.90 -20.52
N THR A 262 4.17 -2.42 -19.83
CA THR A 262 3.01 -1.79 -20.47
C THR A 262 2.54 -0.60 -19.66
N ALA A 263 2.79 0.60 -20.17
CA ALA A 263 2.33 1.83 -19.56
C ALA A 263 0.88 2.12 -19.98
N ILE A 264 -0.02 2.31 -19.02
CA ILE A 264 -1.46 2.45 -19.22
C ILE A 264 -1.91 3.82 -18.71
N PRO A 265 -2.63 4.63 -19.50
CA PRO A 265 -3.17 5.90 -19.04
C PRO A 265 -4.20 5.72 -17.90
N VAL A 266 -4.04 6.51 -16.84
CA VAL A 266 -4.92 6.56 -15.67
C VAL A 266 -5.33 8.00 -15.34
N GLY A 267 -5.83 8.25 -14.14
CA GLY A 267 -6.14 9.59 -13.64
C GLY A 267 -4.86 10.34 -13.22
N ARG A 268 -5.04 11.55 -12.67
CA ARG A 268 -3.91 12.39 -12.23
C ARG A 268 -3.44 12.02 -10.84
N GLN A 269 -2.13 12.04 -10.62
CA GLN A 269 -1.49 11.66 -9.35
C GLN A 269 -1.98 10.29 -8.86
N PRO A 270 -1.77 9.21 -9.64
CA PRO A 270 -2.07 7.87 -9.19
C PRO A 270 -1.22 7.53 -7.96
N MET A 271 -1.89 7.06 -6.92
CA MET A 271 -1.34 6.69 -5.61
C MET A 271 -1.42 5.17 -5.44
N ASP A 272 -1.98 4.70 -4.31
CA ASP A 272 -2.04 3.29 -3.99
C ASP A 272 -3.11 2.56 -4.82
N MET A 273 -2.99 1.25 -4.84
CA MET A 273 -3.74 0.36 -5.72
C MET A 273 -4.06 -0.96 -5.04
N ALA A 274 -5.15 -1.59 -5.47
CA ALA A 274 -5.54 -2.91 -5.00
C ALA A 274 -5.99 -3.83 -6.14
N PHE A 275 -5.56 -5.08 -6.07
CA PHE A 275 -5.94 -6.13 -7.00
C PHE A 275 -7.26 -6.79 -6.58
N ARG A 276 -8.09 -7.13 -7.57
CA ARG A 276 -9.31 -7.92 -7.40
C ARG A 276 -9.50 -8.85 -8.60
N GLY A 277 -9.09 -10.11 -8.46
CA GLY A 277 -9.11 -11.05 -9.57
C GLY A 277 -8.21 -10.58 -10.72
N ASN A 278 -8.77 -10.43 -11.92
CA ASN A 278 -8.06 -9.94 -13.11
C ASN A 278 -8.03 -8.40 -13.23
N GLU A 279 -8.44 -7.69 -12.18
CA GLU A 279 -8.56 -6.24 -12.19
C GLU A 279 -7.59 -5.59 -11.21
N LEU A 280 -7.09 -4.41 -11.58
CA LEU A 280 -6.31 -3.55 -10.71
C LEU A 280 -7.03 -2.21 -10.58
N PHE A 281 -7.38 -1.83 -9.35
CA PHE A 281 -8.00 -0.55 -9.03
C PHE A 281 -6.91 0.40 -8.53
N ILE A 282 -6.81 1.56 -9.16
CA ILE A 282 -5.78 2.57 -8.88
C ILE A 282 -6.47 3.84 -8.41
N ALA A 283 -6.21 4.23 -7.17
CA ALA A 283 -6.68 5.50 -6.64
C ALA A 283 -5.87 6.64 -7.26
N CYS A 284 -6.56 7.64 -7.80
CA CYS A 284 -5.98 8.83 -8.44
C CYS A 284 -6.34 10.05 -7.59
N GLN A 285 -5.38 10.51 -6.80
CA GLN A 285 -5.61 11.56 -5.81
C GLN A 285 -5.86 12.91 -6.46
N GLY A 286 -5.18 13.21 -7.57
CA GLY A 286 -5.22 14.53 -8.20
C GLY A 286 -6.54 14.85 -8.91
N ASP A 287 -7.38 13.84 -9.14
CA ASP A 287 -8.70 14.02 -9.76
C ASP A 287 -9.85 13.31 -9.01
N GLY A 288 -9.59 12.73 -7.82
CA GLY A 288 -10.61 12.14 -6.95
C GLY A 288 -11.28 10.90 -7.56
N THR A 289 -10.53 10.09 -8.30
CA THR A 289 -11.09 8.96 -9.06
C THR A 289 -10.39 7.64 -8.76
N ILE A 290 -11.04 6.53 -9.10
CA ILE A 290 -10.43 5.21 -9.14
C ILE A 290 -10.47 4.72 -10.58
N HIS A 291 -9.30 4.46 -11.17
CA HIS A 291 -9.19 3.85 -12.49
C HIS A 291 -9.06 2.34 -12.32
N VAL A 292 -9.86 1.57 -13.05
CA VAL A 292 -9.77 0.11 -13.04
C VAL A 292 -9.17 -0.37 -14.34
N LEU A 293 -8.11 -1.16 -14.20
CA LEU A 293 -7.37 -1.77 -15.29
C LEU A 293 -7.76 -3.23 -15.39
N ASP A 294 -7.95 -3.70 -16.62
CA ASP A 294 -8.02 -5.12 -16.94
C ASP A 294 -6.59 -5.64 -17.21
N LEU A 295 -6.15 -6.65 -16.45
CA LEU A 295 -4.78 -7.16 -16.51
C LEU A 295 -4.49 -8.03 -17.73
N GLU A 296 -5.52 -8.69 -18.28
CA GLU A 296 -5.38 -9.56 -19.46
C GLU A 296 -5.14 -8.71 -20.72
N ASN A 297 -5.95 -7.67 -20.90
CA ASN A 297 -5.88 -6.76 -22.05
C ASN A 297 -4.97 -5.55 -21.82
N ARG A 298 -4.48 -5.36 -20.58
CA ARG A 298 -3.58 -4.27 -20.17
C ARG A 298 -4.09 -2.89 -20.57
N GLN A 299 -5.31 -2.59 -20.18
CA GLN A 299 -5.96 -1.31 -20.48
C GLN A 299 -6.93 -0.90 -19.38
N THR A 300 -7.18 0.40 -19.27
CA THR A 300 -8.24 0.95 -18.41
C THR A 300 -9.61 0.50 -18.94
N SER A 301 -10.35 -0.24 -18.11
CA SER A 301 -11.67 -0.78 -18.43
C SER A 301 -12.80 0.11 -17.91
N ARG A 302 -12.62 0.77 -16.76
CA ARG A 302 -13.59 1.71 -16.18
C ARG A 302 -12.92 2.78 -15.31
N LYS A 303 -13.69 3.83 -15.04
CA LYS A 303 -13.35 4.93 -14.14
C LYS A 303 -14.50 5.13 -13.16
N LEU A 304 -14.19 5.22 -11.87
CA LEU A 304 -15.13 5.43 -10.78
C LEU A 304 -14.81 6.77 -10.10
N MET A 305 -15.84 7.44 -9.56
CA MET A 305 -15.64 8.62 -8.71
C MET A 305 -15.39 8.18 -7.27
N ALA A 306 -14.45 8.81 -6.58
CA ALA A 306 -14.07 8.44 -5.22
C ALA A 306 -13.65 9.67 -4.41
N GLY A 307 -14.59 10.57 -4.15
CA GLY A 307 -14.34 11.77 -3.35
C GLY A 307 -13.53 12.83 -4.10
N VAL A 308 -12.77 13.64 -3.36
CA VAL A 308 -12.02 14.78 -3.91
C VAL A 308 -10.52 14.51 -4.07
N GLY A 309 -9.97 13.54 -3.35
CA GLY A 309 -8.59 13.09 -3.49
C GLY A 309 -8.35 11.72 -2.87
N CYS A 310 -8.85 10.69 -3.57
CA CYS A 310 -8.65 9.27 -3.25
C CYS A 310 -7.17 8.87 -3.31
N GLU A 311 -6.63 8.35 -2.22
CA GLU A 311 -5.24 7.91 -2.14
C GLU A 311 -5.08 6.39 -2.12
N SER A 312 -6.02 5.67 -1.49
CA SER A 312 -5.95 4.20 -1.40
C SER A 312 -7.33 3.56 -1.51
N VAL A 313 -7.34 2.28 -1.88
CA VAL A 313 -8.54 1.47 -2.14
C VAL A 313 -8.32 0.04 -1.65
N GLY A 314 -9.37 -0.63 -1.20
CA GLY A 314 -9.36 -2.04 -0.78
C GLY A 314 -10.75 -2.68 -0.87
N PHE A 315 -10.82 -3.99 -0.60
CA PHE A 315 -12.03 -4.79 -0.77
C PHE A 315 -12.33 -5.62 0.47
N PHE A 316 -13.62 -5.94 0.68
CA PHE A 316 -14.10 -6.78 1.78
C PHE A 316 -15.33 -7.61 1.41
#